data_AF-A0A7C5TI40-F1
#
_entry.id   AF-A0A7C5TI40-F1
#
_cell.length_a   1.000
_cell.length_b   1.000
_cell.length_c   1.000
_cell.angle_alpha   90.00
_cell.angle_beta   90.00
_cell.angle_gamma   90.00
#
_symmetry.space_group_name_H-M   'P 1'
#
loop_
_entity.id
_entity.type
_entity.pdbx_description
1 polymer ?
#
loop_
_entity_poly.entity_id
_entity_poly.type
_entity_poly.pdbx_seq_one_letter_code
_entity_poly.pdbx_strand_id
1 'polypeptide(L)'
;PRVWLEEEAVEKRAAYATLYISLSSVIKLLAPFAPFITEYLYQYFIKKYSSQSIIKKSVHLESWPYIPENLLNEEFWRVVRILFNISEEILSIRAKNNIKRRWPLKKAIIKLKNPIEFNVFNKAKNVIQIYSNIKDVVIVDKEISIDNMVKIIDSPVEVYLDLSIDEEVMLEGLARDLIRRIQMFRKELNLPVDHIINSIIIFTPSRTLNKAIEIHKQFIERETRTKELTVIDHIPEKAKRWVIEENEIYVAVNI
;
A
#
# COMPACT_ATOMS: atom_id res chain seq x y z
N PRO A 1 -3.25 3.51 0.99
CA PRO A 1 -4.52 2.88 1.45
C PRO A 1 -5.22 2.15 0.29
N ARG A 2 -5.72 0.93 0.54
CA ARG A 2 -6.58 0.23 -0.43
C ARG A 2 -7.93 0.91 -0.39
N VAL A 3 -8.36 1.46 -1.52
CA VAL A 3 -9.65 2.18 -1.62
C VAL A 3 -10.85 1.21 -1.65
N TRP A 4 -10.57 -0.09 -1.75
CA TRP A 4 -11.53 -1.20 -1.74
C TRP A 4 -11.94 -1.63 -0.33
N LEU A 5 -12.24 -0.67 0.57
CA LEU A 5 -12.97 -0.98 1.79
C LEU A 5 -14.44 -1.12 1.40
N GLU A 6 -15.07 -2.26 1.72
CA GLU A 6 -16.48 -2.52 1.37
C GLU A 6 -17.42 -1.56 2.11
N GLU A 7 -17.02 -1.07 3.28
CA GLU A 7 -17.83 -0.19 4.13
C GLU A 7 -17.75 1.31 3.74
N GLU A 8 -18.84 2.05 3.97
CA GLU A 8 -18.93 3.51 3.79
C GLU A 8 -18.16 4.29 4.89
N ALA A 9 -16.86 4.04 5.01
CA ALA A 9 -16.02 4.74 5.96
C ALA A 9 -15.83 6.22 5.58
N VAL A 10 -15.72 7.10 6.59
CA VAL A 10 -15.41 8.54 6.41
C VAL A 10 -14.11 8.72 5.61
N GLU A 11 -13.13 7.85 5.86
CA GLU A 11 -11.83 7.85 5.17
C GLU A 11 -11.97 7.55 3.67
N LYS A 12 -12.90 6.66 3.29
CA LYS A 12 -13.19 6.33 1.89
C LYS A 12 -13.82 7.53 1.18
N ARG A 13 -14.76 8.21 1.83
CA ARG A 13 -15.35 9.46 1.31
C ARG A 13 -14.32 10.56 1.18
N ALA A 14 -13.46 10.74 2.18
CA ALA A 14 -12.36 11.71 2.12
C ALA A 14 -11.41 11.40 0.96
N ALA A 15 -10.99 10.15 0.79
CA ALA A 15 -10.14 9.73 -0.33
C ALA A 15 -10.78 9.98 -1.69
N TYR A 16 -12.07 9.64 -1.87
CA TYR A 16 -12.78 9.91 -3.12
C TYR A 16 -12.98 11.39 -3.38
N ALA A 17 -13.28 12.19 -2.36
CA ALA A 17 -13.37 13.64 -2.50
C ALA A 17 -12.03 14.24 -2.94
N THR A 18 -10.91 13.85 -2.30
CA THR A 18 -9.57 14.29 -2.69
C THR A 18 -9.21 13.87 -4.11
N LEU A 19 -9.51 12.62 -4.51
CA LEU A 19 -9.29 12.13 -5.87
C LEU A 19 -10.11 12.91 -6.90
N TYR A 20 -11.38 13.17 -6.60
CA TYR A 20 -12.25 13.95 -7.47
C TYR A 20 -11.74 15.39 -7.64
N ILE A 21 -11.40 16.08 -6.54
CA ILE A 21 -10.93 17.47 -6.57
C ILE A 21 -9.61 17.58 -7.34
N SER A 22 -8.65 16.68 -7.05
CA SER A 22 -7.35 16.66 -7.74
C SER A 22 -7.51 16.39 -9.23
N LEU A 23 -8.28 15.36 -9.60
CA LEU A 23 -8.52 15.01 -10.99
C LEU A 23 -9.23 16.13 -11.75
N SER A 24 -10.28 16.71 -11.16
CA SER A 24 -11.02 17.84 -11.73
C SER A 24 -10.11 19.05 -11.98
N SER A 25 -9.26 19.38 -11.00
CA SER A 25 -8.29 20.49 -11.12
C SER A 25 -7.27 20.21 -12.22
N VAL A 26 -6.70 19.01 -12.28
CA VAL A 26 -5.73 18.63 -13.32
C VAL A 26 -6.36 18.66 -14.71
N ILE A 27 -7.59 18.16 -14.86
CA ILE A 27 -8.33 18.20 -16.14
C ILE A 27 -8.52 19.65 -16.62
N LYS A 28 -8.87 20.58 -15.72
CA LYS A 28 -8.99 22.01 -16.04
C LYS A 28 -7.65 22.65 -16.42
N LEU A 29 -6.57 22.34 -15.68
CA LEU A 29 -5.22 22.84 -15.97
C LEU A 29 -4.68 22.35 -17.31
N LEU A 30 -5.00 21.10 -17.67
CA LEU A 30 -4.55 20.49 -18.92
C LEU A 30 -5.37 20.92 -20.14
N ALA A 31 -6.55 21.52 -19.95
CA ALA A 31 -7.47 21.83 -21.04
C ALA A 31 -6.87 22.66 -22.18
N PRO A 32 -6.01 23.68 -21.92
CA PRO A 32 -5.33 24.42 -22.97
C PRO A 32 -4.31 23.61 -23.78
N PHE A 33 -3.78 22.52 -23.21
CA PHE A 33 -2.70 21.73 -23.81
C PHE A 33 -3.20 20.44 -24.47
N ALA A 34 -4.24 19.82 -23.92
CA ALA A 34 -4.77 18.52 -24.36
C ALA A 34 -6.30 18.54 -24.50
N PRO A 35 -6.87 19.44 -25.34
CA PRO A 35 -8.28 19.83 -25.29
C PRO A 35 -9.27 18.69 -25.51
N PHE A 36 -8.95 17.73 -26.38
CA PHE A 36 -9.83 16.60 -26.68
C PHE A 36 -9.86 15.57 -25.54
N ILE A 37 -8.70 15.25 -24.97
CA ILE A 37 -8.60 14.28 -23.87
C ILE A 37 -9.25 14.85 -22.62
N THR A 38 -8.98 16.12 -22.30
CA THR A 38 -9.59 16.77 -21.13
C THR A 38 -11.10 16.93 -21.27
N GLU A 39 -11.60 17.25 -22.47
CA GLU A 39 -13.05 17.33 -22.72
C GLU A 39 -13.70 15.94 -22.56
N TYR A 40 -13.11 14.89 -23.13
CA TYR A 40 -13.60 13.52 -22.98
C TYR A 40 -13.68 13.10 -21.51
N LEU A 41 -12.58 13.29 -20.75
CA LEU A 41 -12.52 12.93 -19.33
C LEU A 41 -13.49 13.76 -18.50
N TYR A 42 -13.64 15.05 -18.82
CA TYR A 42 -14.58 15.94 -18.14
C TYR A 42 -16.04 15.50 -18.33
N GLN A 43 -16.46 15.21 -19.56
CA GLN A 43 -17.82 14.74 -19.84
C GLN A 43 -18.10 13.39 -19.18
N TYR A 44 -17.15 12.45 -19.27
CA TYR A 44 -17.37 11.07 -18.83
C TYR A 44 -17.30 10.91 -17.31
N PHE A 45 -16.40 11.64 -16.64
CA PHE A 45 -16.19 11.52 -15.20
C PHE A 45 -16.77 12.70 -14.43
N ILE A 46 -16.26 13.93 -14.67
CA ILE A 46 -16.56 15.08 -13.80
C ILE A 46 -18.06 15.40 -13.81
N LYS A 47 -18.66 15.49 -15.00
CA LYS A 47 -20.09 15.81 -15.15
C LYS A 47 -21.02 14.71 -14.67
N LYS A 48 -20.58 13.45 -14.71
CA LYS A 48 -21.36 12.28 -14.28
C LYS A 48 -21.51 12.21 -12.75
N TYR A 49 -20.47 12.61 -12.02
CA TYR A 49 -20.40 12.44 -10.56
C TYR A 49 -20.68 13.72 -9.77
N SER A 50 -21.19 14.77 -10.40
CA SER A 50 -21.48 16.02 -9.71
C SER A 50 -22.83 16.60 -10.09
N SER A 51 -23.40 17.38 -9.17
CA SER A 51 -24.70 18.01 -9.32
C SER A 51 -24.71 18.92 -10.54
N GLN A 52 -25.54 18.58 -11.52
CA GLN A 52 -25.62 19.27 -12.82
C GLN A 52 -25.91 20.78 -12.73
N SER A 53 -26.42 21.26 -11.58
CA SER A 53 -26.74 22.67 -11.35
C SER A 53 -25.51 23.58 -11.13
N ILE A 54 -24.30 23.01 -10.91
CA ILE A 54 -23.10 23.79 -10.53
C ILE A 54 -22.05 23.82 -11.66
N ILE A 55 -22.10 22.89 -12.62
CA ILE A 55 -20.99 22.60 -13.54
C ILE A 55 -21.32 23.00 -14.98
N LYS A 56 -20.35 23.56 -15.70
CA LYS A 56 -20.55 24.03 -17.08
C LYS A 56 -20.54 22.89 -18.08
N LYS A 57 -21.07 23.19 -19.28
CA LYS A 57 -21.27 22.19 -20.35
C LYS A 57 -19.98 21.56 -20.89
N SER A 58 -18.84 22.24 -20.81
CA SER A 58 -17.54 21.82 -21.34
C SER A 58 -16.43 22.27 -20.40
N VAL A 59 -15.32 21.54 -20.35
CA VAL A 59 -14.14 21.92 -19.55
C VAL A 59 -13.58 23.27 -20.00
N HIS A 60 -13.70 23.59 -21.29
CA HIS A 60 -13.19 24.83 -21.88
C HIS A 60 -13.98 26.08 -21.47
N LEU A 61 -15.14 25.87 -20.87
CA LEU A 61 -15.95 26.95 -20.30
C LEU A 61 -15.67 27.14 -18.81
N GLU A 62 -15.05 26.16 -18.15
CA GLU A 62 -14.77 26.21 -16.72
C GLU A 62 -13.78 27.34 -16.39
N SER A 63 -13.93 27.88 -15.19
CA SER A 63 -12.94 28.82 -14.66
C SER A 63 -11.68 28.05 -14.26
N TRP A 64 -10.55 28.78 -14.28
CA TRP A 64 -9.29 28.27 -13.76
C TRP A 64 -9.47 27.72 -12.33
N PRO A 65 -8.85 26.57 -11.99
CA PRO A 65 -9.01 26.01 -10.66
C PRO A 65 -8.44 26.95 -9.59
N TYR A 66 -9.21 27.11 -8.52
CA TYR A 66 -8.86 27.94 -7.38
C TYR A 66 -8.45 27.06 -6.19
N ILE A 67 -7.36 27.43 -5.52
CA ILE A 67 -6.87 26.75 -4.32
C ILE A 67 -7.16 27.65 -3.12
N PRO A 68 -8.01 27.22 -2.17
CA PRO A 68 -8.23 27.96 -0.93
C PRO A 68 -6.93 28.11 -0.12
N GLU A 69 -6.58 29.34 0.27
CA GLU A 69 -5.36 29.63 1.03
C GLU A 69 -5.27 28.87 2.35
N ASN A 70 -6.42 28.61 3.00
CA ASN A 70 -6.49 27.85 4.25
C ASN A 70 -6.07 26.37 4.10
N LEU A 71 -5.98 25.86 2.87
CA LEU A 71 -5.46 24.51 2.59
C LEU A 71 -3.95 24.51 2.32
N LEU A 72 -3.32 25.68 2.15
CA LEU A 72 -1.89 25.83 1.94
C LEU A 72 -1.20 25.95 3.31
N ASN A 73 -0.71 24.82 3.82
CA ASN A 73 0.10 24.77 5.03
C ASN A 73 1.54 24.36 4.68
N GLU A 74 2.42 25.35 4.49
CA GLU A 74 3.82 25.14 4.14
C GLU A 74 4.58 24.33 5.20
N GLU A 75 4.27 24.53 6.48
CA GLU A 75 4.91 23.79 7.58
C GLU A 75 4.54 22.30 7.52
N PHE A 76 3.26 21.98 7.28
CA PHE A 76 2.79 20.62 7.07
C PHE A 76 3.47 19.98 5.85
N TRP A 77 3.54 20.69 4.72
CA TRP A 77 4.21 20.21 3.51
C TRP A 77 5.71 20.00 3.70
N ARG A 78 6.37 20.83 4.51
CA ARG A 78 7.78 20.64 4.89
C ARG A 78 7.95 19.31 5.64
N VAL A 79 7.10 19.03 6.62
CA VAL A 79 7.13 17.76 7.37
C VAL A 79 6.86 16.58 6.44
N VAL A 80 5.84 16.64 5.59
CA VAL A 80 5.53 15.57 4.63
C VAL A 80 6.71 15.27 3.70
N ARG A 81 7.42 16.30 3.22
CA ARG A 81 8.65 16.11 2.42
C ARG A 81 9.74 15.37 3.19
N ILE A 82 9.95 15.71 4.47
CA ILE A 82 10.92 15.01 5.32
C ILE A 82 10.51 13.53 5.48
N LEU A 83 9.22 13.24 5.68
CA LEU A 83 8.72 11.86 5.81
C LEU A 83 8.94 11.03 4.54
N PHE A 84 8.74 11.62 3.36
CA PHE A 84 9.04 10.95 2.09
C PHE A 84 10.54 10.64 1.96
N ASN A 85 11.41 11.59 2.29
CA ASN A 85 12.86 11.36 2.29
C ASN A 85 13.26 10.23 3.24
N ILE A 86 12.70 10.21 4.47
CA ILE A 86 12.91 9.13 5.43
C ILE A 86 12.49 7.78 4.83
N SER A 87 11.34 7.76 4.16
CA SER A 87 10.81 6.53 3.60
C SER A 87 11.67 6.00 2.45
N GLU A 88 12.20 6.88 1.58
CA GLU A 88 13.15 6.50 0.54
C GLU A 88 14.46 5.92 1.11
N GLU A 89 15.00 6.53 2.17
CA GLU A 89 16.20 5.99 2.83
C GLU A 89 15.96 4.63 3.48
N ILE A 90 14.79 4.44 4.12
CA ILE A 90 14.40 3.11 4.59
C ILE A 90 14.37 2.11 3.44
N LEU A 91 13.76 2.47 2.30
CA LEU A 91 13.70 1.58 1.13
C LEU A 91 15.09 1.28 0.56
N SER A 92 16.02 2.23 0.60
CA SER A 92 17.42 2.07 0.20
C SER A 92 18.16 1.11 1.12
N ILE A 93 18.06 1.28 2.44
CA ILE A 93 18.69 0.39 3.43
C ILE A 93 18.11 -1.02 3.36
N ARG A 94 16.80 -1.15 3.15
CA ARG A 94 16.15 -2.44 2.91
C ARG A 94 16.73 -3.16 1.69
N ALA A 95 16.90 -2.43 0.59
CA ALA A 95 17.48 -3.00 -0.63
C ALA A 95 18.93 -3.46 -0.40
N LYS A 96 19.75 -2.67 0.30
CA LYS A 96 21.13 -3.04 0.66
C LYS A 96 21.20 -4.31 1.51
N ASN A 97 20.21 -4.55 2.37
CA ASN A 97 20.12 -5.74 3.22
C ASN A 97 19.31 -6.89 2.57
N ASN A 98 18.99 -6.81 1.27
CA ASN A 98 18.19 -7.81 0.55
C ASN A 98 16.79 -8.07 1.14
N ILE A 99 16.24 -7.13 1.91
CA ILE A 99 14.90 -7.26 2.50
C ILE A 99 13.84 -6.80 1.50
N LYS A 100 13.03 -7.74 1.05
CA LYS A 100 11.94 -7.52 0.09
C LYS A 100 10.93 -6.51 0.62
N ARG A 101 10.56 -5.49 -0.16
CA ARG A 101 9.61 -4.43 0.24
C ARG A 101 8.27 -4.95 0.78
N ARG A 102 7.82 -6.11 0.31
CA ARG A 102 6.56 -6.74 0.71
C ARG A 102 6.61 -7.39 2.10
N TRP A 103 7.79 -7.73 2.60
CA TRP A 103 7.97 -8.25 3.96
C TRP A 103 7.96 -7.06 4.92
N PRO A 104 7.02 -6.97 5.86
CA PRO A 104 6.93 -5.80 6.72
C PRO A 104 8.12 -5.75 7.68
N LEU A 105 8.72 -4.57 7.89
CA LEU A 105 9.65 -4.39 9.00
C LEU A 105 8.86 -4.19 10.30
N LYS A 106 9.46 -4.56 11.42
CA LYS A 106 8.77 -4.48 12.71
C LYS A 106 8.62 -3.04 13.18
N LYS A 107 9.74 -2.34 13.27
CA LYS A 107 9.81 -1.09 14.00
C LYS A 107 10.77 -0.10 13.37
N ALA A 108 10.34 1.15 13.30
CA ALA A 108 11.23 2.30 13.14
C ALA A 108 11.05 3.26 14.30
N ILE A 109 12.14 3.88 14.74
CA ILE A 109 12.13 4.97 15.72
C ILE A 109 12.61 6.24 15.01
N ILE A 110 11.82 7.30 15.10
CA ILE A 110 12.14 8.61 14.55
C ILE A 110 12.33 9.56 15.71
N LYS A 111 13.57 9.96 15.95
CA LYS A 111 13.93 10.92 16.98
C LYS A 111 13.97 12.32 16.37
N LEU A 112 13.10 13.19 16.88
CA LEU A 112 13.01 14.58 16.45
C LEU A 112 13.98 15.43 17.26
N LYS A 113 14.65 16.37 16.60
CA LYS A 113 15.51 17.37 17.26
C LYS A 113 14.72 18.57 17.78
N ASN A 114 13.49 18.80 17.27
CA ASN A 114 12.65 19.93 17.63
C ASN A 114 11.25 19.46 18.07
N PRO A 115 10.76 19.82 19.28
CA PRO A 115 9.46 19.37 19.80
C PRO A 115 8.25 19.93 19.04
N ILE A 116 8.37 21.06 18.32
CA ILE A 116 7.25 21.68 17.59
C ILE A 116 6.73 20.76 16.47
N GLU A 117 7.60 19.92 15.89
CA GLU A 117 7.25 19.04 14.77
C GLU A 117 6.53 17.75 15.21
N PHE A 118 6.51 17.44 16.52
CA PHE A 118 6.01 16.16 17.05
C PHE A 118 4.55 15.88 16.69
N ASN A 119 3.67 16.89 16.82
CA ASN A 119 2.25 16.73 16.52
C ASN A 119 1.99 16.46 15.02
N VAL A 120 2.76 17.10 14.14
CA VAL A 120 2.61 16.93 12.69
C VAL A 120 3.16 15.57 12.25
N PHE A 121 4.33 15.18 12.77
CA PHE A 121 4.89 13.85 12.53
C PHE A 121 3.95 12.75 13.00
N ASN A 122 3.33 12.88 14.18
CA ASN A 122 2.36 11.90 14.67
C ASN A 122 1.13 11.77 13.78
N LYS A 123 0.57 12.90 13.31
CA LYS A 123 -0.54 12.88 12.35
C LYS A 123 -0.17 12.19 11.04
N ALA A 124 1.10 12.32 10.63
CA ALA A 124 1.59 11.76 9.38
C ALA A 124 2.37 10.44 9.53
N LYS A 125 2.42 9.85 10.74
CA LYS A 125 3.06 8.55 11.04
C LYS A 125 2.60 7.46 10.06
N ASN A 126 1.30 7.42 9.79
CA ASN A 126 0.69 6.45 8.90
C ASN A 126 1.26 6.50 7.47
N VAL A 127 1.71 7.68 7.01
CA VAL A 127 2.32 7.83 5.67
C VAL A 127 3.60 7.00 5.58
N ILE A 128 4.48 7.09 6.59
CA ILE A 128 5.71 6.30 6.62
C ILE A 128 5.38 4.81 6.73
N GLN A 129 4.50 4.42 7.67
CA GLN A 129 4.15 3.01 7.86
C GLN A 129 3.68 2.36 6.55
N ILE A 130 2.84 3.07 5.79
CA ILE A 130 2.33 2.60 4.50
C ILE A 130 3.42 2.59 3.44
N TYR A 131 4.16 3.69 3.26
CA TYR A 131 5.11 3.84 2.15
C TYR A 131 6.34 2.94 2.32
N SER A 132 6.79 2.74 3.55
CA SER A 132 7.98 1.94 3.88
C SER A 132 7.65 0.51 4.37
N ASN A 133 6.36 0.16 4.45
CA ASN A 133 5.84 -1.13 4.94
C ASN A 133 6.45 -1.53 6.29
N ILE A 134 6.15 -0.76 7.32
CA ILE A 134 6.60 -0.95 8.70
C ILE A 134 5.39 -1.10 9.62
N LYS A 135 5.39 -2.12 10.48
CA LYS A 135 4.29 -2.38 11.43
C LYS A 135 4.16 -1.26 12.45
N ASP A 136 5.25 -0.87 13.10
CA ASP A 136 5.25 0.19 14.11
C ASP A 136 6.28 1.29 13.82
N VAL A 137 5.86 2.54 13.98
CA VAL A 137 6.73 3.72 13.84
C VAL A 137 6.59 4.55 15.09
N VAL A 138 7.62 4.61 15.91
CA VAL A 138 7.57 5.37 17.18
C VAL A 138 8.30 6.69 16.97
N ILE A 139 7.59 7.79 17.21
CA ILE A 139 8.17 9.13 17.16
C ILE A 139 8.50 9.56 18.58
N VAL A 140 9.72 10.04 18.79
CA VAL A 140 10.27 10.28 20.12
C VAL A 140 11.03 11.60 20.13
N ASP A 141 10.98 12.29 21.27
CA ASP A 141 11.63 13.58 21.50
C ASP A 141 12.83 13.49 22.48
N LYS A 142 12.99 12.34 23.15
CA LYS A 142 14.04 12.07 24.15
C LYS A 142 14.96 10.93 23.71
N GLU A 143 16.10 10.83 24.39
CA GLU A 143 16.99 9.67 24.25
C GLU A 143 16.31 8.39 24.75
N ILE A 144 16.47 7.32 23.98
CA ILE A 144 15.90 5.99 24.25
C ILE A 144 17.05 4.99 24.09
N SER A 145 16.98 3.86 24.80
CA SER A 145 17.87 2.73 24.53
C SER A 145 17.55 2.15 23.16
N ILE A 146 18.50 2.23 22.24
CA ILE A 146 18.35 1.76 20.87
C ILE A 146 19.07 0.43 20.76
N ASP A 147 18.48 -0.59 21.38
CA ASP A 147 19.04 -1.94 21.34
C ASP A 147 18.66 -2.62 20.02
N ASN A 148 19.65 -3.16 19.32
CA ASN A 148 19.49 -3.94 18.07
C ASN A 148 18.84 -3.18 16.89
N MET A 149 18.93 -1.85 16.81
CA MET A 149 18.47 -1.08 15.65
C MET A 149 19.63 -0.38 14.93
N VAL A 150 19.49 -0.20 13.61
CA VAL A 150 20.48 0.46 12.76
C VAL A 150 20.07 1.91 12.54
N LYS A 151 21.00 2.85 12.79
CA LYS A 151 20.80 4.27 12.44
C LYS A 151 20.94 4.46 10.94
N ILE A 152 19.97 5.13 10.31
CA ILE A 152 19.92 5.32 8.87
C ILE A 152 19.99 6.79 8.42
N ILE A 153 19.58 7.73 9.30
CA ILE A 153 19.59 9.17 9.01
C ILE A 153 20.04 9.91 10.27
N ASP A 154 20.84 10.96 10.09
CA ASP A 154 21.37 11.83 11.16
C ASP A 154 20.76 13.25 11.17
N SER A 155 20.25 13.75 10.05
CA SER A 155 19.75 15.12 9.89
C SER A 155 18.70 15.21 8.78
N PRO A 156 17.63 16.03 8.92
CA PRO A 156 17.29 16.90 10.07
C PRO A 156 16.73 16.12 11.28
N VAL A 157 16.34 14.86 11.09
CA VAL A 157 15.85 13.96 12.14
C VAL A 157 16.73 12.72 12.20
N GLU A 158 16.75 12.05 13.35
CA GLU A 158 17.45 10.77 13.48
C GLU A 158 16.47 9.63 13.30
N VAL A 159 16.82 8.65 12.47
CA VAL A 159 15.96 7.49 12.22
C VAL A 159 16.72 6.20 12.48
N TYR A 160 16.09 5.32 13.24
CA TYR A 160 16.60 4.01 13.62
C TYR A 160 15.63 2.93 13.15
N LEU A 161 16.16 1.84 12.63
CA LEU A 161 15.38 0.79 11.99
C LEU A 161 15.71 -0.59 12.57
N ASP A 162 14.68 -1.34 12.94
CA ASP A 162 14.82 -2.75 13.28
C ASP A 162 14.81 -3.56 11.97
N LEU A 163 15.97 -4.10 11.61
CA LEU A 163 16.18 -4.93 10.43
C LEU A 163 16.06 -6.43 10.73
N SER A 164 15.71 -6.80 11.96
CA SER A 164 15.54 -8.21 12.32
C SER A 164 14.35 -8.83 11.60
N ILE A 165 14.58 -10.02 11.03
CA ILE A 165 13.53 -10.88 10.49
C ILE A 165 13.36 -12.00 11.49
N ASP A 166 12.35 -11.88 12.35
CA ASP A 166 11.95 -13.00 13.20
C ASP A 166 10.99 -13.94 12.48
N GLU A 167 10.56 -14.97 13.20
CA GLU A 167 9.65 -15.97 12.67
C GLU A 167 8.31 -15.35 12.24
N GLU A 168 7.72 -14.44 13.02
CA GLU A 168 6.43 -13.82 12.66
C GLU A 168 6.53 -13.01 11.35
N VAL A 169 7.55 -12.16 11.21
CA VAL A 169 7.78 -11.38 9.99
C VAL A 169 8.06 -12.28 8.80
N MET A 170 8.84 -13.35 9.00
CA MET A 170 9.16 -14.31 7.96
C MET A 170 7.89 -15.02 7.45
N LEU A 171 7.05 -15.53 8.36
CA LEU A 171 5.83 -16.23 8.00
C LEU A 171 4.83 -15.32 7.28
N GLU A 172 4.69 -14.07 7.71
CA GLU A 172 3.86 -13.09 7.00
C GLU A 172 4.43 -12.76 5.61
N GLY A 173 5.75 -12.61 5.52
CA GLY A 173 6.46 -12.40 4.25
C GLY A 173 6.22 -13.51 3.24
N LEU A 174 6.32 -14.76 3.69
CA LEU A 174 6.03 -15.96 2.88
C LEU A 174 4.57 -16.00 2.43
N ALA A 175 3.62 -15.68 3.31
CA ALA A 175 2.21 -15.59 2.96
C ALA A 175 1.95 -14.52 1.87
N ARG A 176 2.59 -13.36 1.97
CA ARG A 176 2.51 -12.30 0.94
C ARG A 176 3.12 -12.73 -0.39
N ASP A 177 4.20 -13.50 -0.35
CA ASP A 177 4.79 -14.08 -1.56
C ASP A 177 3.86 -15.11 -2.22
N LEU A 178 3.17 -15.93 -1.43
CA LEU A 178 2.15 -16.86 -1.93
C LEU A 178 0.97 -16.13 -2.57
N ILE A 179 0.41 -15.12 -1.88
CA ILE A 179 -0.66 -14.26 -2.43
C ILE A 179 -0.26 -13.74 -3.81
N ARG A 180 0.97 -13.28 -3.97
CA ARG A 180 1.48 -12.79 -5.26
C ARG A 180 1.48 -13.90 -6.32
N ARG A 181 1.88 -15.13 -5.98
CA ARG A 181 1.84 -16.27 -6.93
C ARG A 181 0.42 -16.60 -7.35
N ILE A 182 -0.52 -16.61 -6.41
CA ILE A 182 -1.94 -16.84 -6.69
C ILE A 182 -2.50 -15.71 -7.57
N GLN A 183 -2.17 -14.45 -7.28
CA GLN A 183 -2.61 -13.31 -8.08
C GLN A 183 -2.01 -13.31 -9.49
N MET A 184 -0.77 -13.78 -9.66
CA MET A 184 -0.20 -14.02 -10.99
C MET A 184 -0.97 -15.13 -11.71
N PHE A 185 -1.27 -16.23 -11.03
CA PHE A 185 -2.02 -17.33 -11.61
C PHE A 185 -3.43 -16.90 -12.04
N ARG A 186 -4.11 -16.06 -11.24
CA ARG A 186 -5.40 -15.44 -11.60
C ARG A 186 -5.35 -14.66 -12.91
N LYS A 187 -4.27 -13.90 -13.12
CA LYS A 187 -4.05 -13.14 -14.36
C LYS A 187 -3.82 -14.06 -15.55
N GLU A 188 -3.04 -15.12 -15.38
CA GLU A 188 -2.81 -16.11 -16.44
C GLU A 188 -4.09 -16.86 -16.83
N LEU A 189 -4.99 -17.08 -15.88
CA LEU A 189 -6.32 -17.65 -16.12
C LEU A 189 -7.32 -16.63 -16.70
N ASN A 190 -6.91 -15.39 -16.97
CA ASN A 190 -7.75 -14.29 -17.47
C ASN A 190 -9.04 -14.08 -16.65
N LEU A 191 -8.96 -14.26 -15.32
CA LEU A 191 -10.12 -14.08 -14.46
C LEU A 191 -10.48 -12.60 -14.32
N PRO A 192 -11.78 -12.23 -14.40
CA PRO A 192 -12.25 -10.88 -14.07
C PRO A 192 -11.79 -10.43 -12.68
N VAL A 193 -11.61 -9.13 -12.50
CA VAL A 193 -11.09 -8.57 -11.25
C VAL A 193 -12.00 -8.95 -10.08
N ASP A 194 -13.31 -8.88 -10.28
CA ASP A 194 -14.40 -9.21 -9.35
C ASP A 194 -14.68 -10.71 -9.18
N HIS A 195 -13.99 -11.57 -9.93
CA HIS A 195 -14.21 -13.02 -9.85
C HIS A 195 -13.76 -13.60 -8.50
N ILE A 196 -14.64 -14.36 -7.85
CA ILE A 196 -14.38 -15.09 -6.59
C ILE A 196 -14.04 -16.55 -6.93
N ILE A 197 -12.88 -17.03 -6.47
CA ILE A 197 -12.46 -18.43 -6.63
C ILE A 197 -13.20 -19.28 -5.60
N ASN A 198 -13.75 -20.42 -6.03
CA ASN A 198 -14.45 -21.35 -5.13
C ASN A 198 -13.48 -22.04 -4.17
N SER A 199 -12.41 -22.66 -4.68
CA SER A 199 -11.38 -23.20 -3.81
C SER A 199 -9.97 -23.15 -4.41
N ILE A 200 -8.98 -23.01 -3.53
CA ILE A 200 -7.55 -23.17 -3.86
C ILE A 200 -7.01 -24.33 -3.05
N ILE A 201 -6.40 -25.29 -3.75
CA ILE A 201 -5.77 -26.45 -3.15
C ILE A 201 -4.25 -26.28 -3.30
N ILE A 202 -3.55 -26.36 -2.17
CA ILE A 202 -2.11 -26.12 -2.09
C ILE A 202 -1.41 -27.36 -1.53
N PHE A 203 -0.28 -27.70 -2.14
CA PHE A 203 0.69 -28.63 -1.57
C PHE A 203 2.07 -27.98 -1.53
N THR A 204 2.76 -28.12 -0.40
CA THR A 204 4.17 -27.76 -0.29
C THR A 204 4.88 -28.72 0.67
N PRO A 205 6.09 -29.22 0.31
CA PRO A 205 6.90 -30.02 1.22
C PRO A 205 7.53 -29.20 2.35
N SER A 206 7.48 -27.86 2.27
CA SER A 206 8.11 -26.98 3.24
C SER A 206 7.25 -26.79 4.48
N ARG A 207 7.77 -27.24 5.63
CA ARG A 207 7.12 -27.03 6.95
C ARG A 207 6.90 -25.55 7.25
N THR A 208 7.86 -24.70 6.90
CA THR A 208 7.77 -23.25 7.13
C THR A 208 6.68 -22.61 6.28
N LEU A 209 6.53 -23.00 5.02
CA LEU A 209 5.42 -22.51 4.18
C LEU A 209 4.07 -23.01 4.68
N ASN A 210 3.95 -24.28 5.10
CA ASN A 210 2.71 -24.79 5.68
C ASN A 210 2.32 -23.98 6.93
N LYS A 211 3.27 -23.74 7.84
CA LYS A 211 3.05 -22.88 9.01
C LYS A 211 2.62 -21.46 8.62
N ALA A 212 3.24 -20.87 7.59
CA ALA A 212 2.86 -19.55 7.10
C ALA A 212 1.44 -19.51 6.52
N ILE A 213 1.05 -20.54 5.77
CA ILE A 213 -0.28 -20.68 5.17
C ILE A 213 -1.33 -20.84 6.27
N GLU A 214 -1.07 -21.67 7.28
CA GLU A 214 -1.99 -21.90 8.39
C GLU A 214 -2.23 -20.62 9.22
N ILE A 215 -1.15 -19.96 9.65
CA ILE A 215 -1.23 -18.74 10.48
C ILE A 215 -1.93 -17.61 9.72
N HIS A 216 -1.64 -17.45 8.43
CA HIS A 216 -2.18 -16.36 7.62
C HIS A 216 -3.30 -16.79 6.66
N LYS A 217 -3.99 -17.90 6.92
CA LYS A 217 -5.01 -18.47 6.03
C LYS A 217 -6.08 -17.46 5.62
N GLN A 218 -6.72 -16.83 6.60
CA GLN A 218 -7.78 -15.83 6.37
C GLN A 218 -7.27 -14.61 5.58
N PHE A 219 -6.01 -14.22 5.83
CA PHE A 219 -5.38 -13.14 5.08
C PHE A 219 -5.21 -13.54 3.61
N ILE A 220 -4.71 -14.74 3.33
CA ILE A 220 -4.53 -15.24 1.96
C ILE A 220 -5.88 -15.35 1.24
N GLU A 221 -6.91 -15.92 1.87
CA GLU A 221 -8.26 -16.07 1.29
C GLU A 221 -8.86 -14.72 0.88
N ARG A 222 -8.83 -13.74 1.79
CA ARG A 222 -9.32 -12.38 1.52
C ARG A 222 -8.55 -11.71 0.38
N GLU A 223 -7.23 -11.80 0.41
CA GLU A 223 -6.35 -11.16 -0.57
C GLU A 223 -6.44 -11.79 -1.95
N THR A 224 -6.80 -13.07 -2.04
CA THR A 224 -6.92 -13.82 -3.29
C THR A 224 -8.35 -13.93 -3.81
N ARG A 225 -9.32 -13.40 -3.06
CA ARG A 225 -10.77 -13.52 -3.32
C ARG A 225 -11.17 -14.99 -3.48
N THR A 226 -10.82 -15.79 -2.48
CA THR A 226 -11.03 -17.24 -2.46
C THR A 226 -11.97 -17.58 -1.30
N LYS A 227 -12.98 -18.43 -1.53
CA LYS A 227 -13.89 -18.87 -0.46
C LYS A 227 -13.23 -19.86 0.48
N GLU A 228 -12.46 -20.79 -0.06
CA GLU A 228 -11.80 -21.83 0.73
C GLU A 228 -10.37 -22.10 0.26
N LEU A 229 -9.42 -22.07 1.19
CA LEU A 229 -8.05 -22.51 0.97
C LEU A 229 -7.78 -23.81 1.75
N THR A 230 -7.34 -24.84 1.03
CA THR A 230 -7.07 -26.16 1.60
C THR A 230 -5.63 -26.57 1.33
N VAL A 231 -4.92 -27.02 2.37
CA VAL A 231 -3.60 -27.62 2.24
C VAL A 231 -3.75 -29.14 2.28
N ILE A 232 -3.12 -29.83 1.35
CA ILE A 232 -3.13 -31.29 1.23
C ILE A 232 -1.71 -31.85 1.27
N ASP A 233 -1.57 -33.15 1.51
CA ASP A 233 -0.27 -33.83 1.65
C ASP A 233 0.29 -34.42 0.34
N HIS A 234 -0.38 -34.20 -0.80
CA HIS A 234 0.06 -34.68 -2.12
C HIS A 234 -0.15 -33.60 -3.19
N ILE A 235 0.51 -33.72 -4.35
CA ILE A 235 0.36 -32.74 -5.44
C ILE A 235 -1.08 -32.83 -6.01
N PRO A 236 -1.85 -31.72 -6.04
CA PRO A 236 -3.20 -31.74 -6.58
C PRO A 236 -3.22 -31.93 -8.10
N GLU A 237 -4.32 -32.48 -8.63
CA GLU A 237 -4.53 -32.54 -10.08
C GLU A 237 -4.60 -31.12 -10.68
N LYS A 238 -4.03 -30.94 -11.88
CA LYS A 238 -3.91 -29.64 -12.57
C LYS A 238 -3.19 -28.55 -11.77
N ALA A 239 -2.40 -28.93 -10.76
CA ALA A 239 -1.60 -27.97 -10.01
C ALA A 239 -0.51 -27.35 -10.87
N LYS A 240 -0.31 -26.04 -10.72
CA LYS A 240 0.83 -25.33 -11.27
C LYS A 240 1.92 -25.22 -10.20
N ARG A 241 3.16 -25.57 -10.59
CA ARG A 241 4.35 -25.43 -9.74
C ARG A 241 4.82 -23.98 -9.70
N TRP A 242 5.15 -23.51 -8.51
CA TRP A 242 5.78 -22.23 -8.24
C TRP A 242 6.94 -22.41 -7.25
N VAL A 243 7.82 -21.42 -7.21
CA VAL A 243 8.91 -21.33 -6.24
C VAL A 243 8.79 -20.04 -5.44
N ILE A 244 8.82 -20.16 -4.12
CA ILE A 244 8.79 -19.05 -3.16
C ILE A 244 10.04 -19.15 -2.29
N GLU A 245 10.92 -18.16 -2.40
CA GLU A 245 12.31 -18.25 -1.92
C GLU A 245 12.98 -19.48 -2.55
N GLU A 246 13.24 -20.51 -1.74
CA GLU A 246 13.85 -21.79 -2.14
C GLU A 246 12.87 -22.96 -1.98
N ASN A 247 11.62 -22.67 -1.60
CA ASN A 247 10.62 -23.67 -1.32
C ASN A 247 9.69 -23.88 -2.53
N GLU A 248 9.44 -25.13 -2.86
CA GLU A 248 8.47 -25.50 -3.88
C GLU A 248 7.04 -25.42 -3.35
N ILE A 249 6.12 -24.97 -4.19
CA ILE A 249 4.70 -24.95 -3.88
C ILE A 249 3.89 -25.25 -5.14
N TYR A 250 2.86 -26.06 -4.98
CA TYR A 250 1.98 -26.52 -6.04
C TYR A 250 0.59 -25.98 -5.74
N VAL A 251 0.02 -25.23 -6.67
CA VAL A 251 -1.26 -24.54 -6.48
C VAL A 251 -2.23 -24.96 -7.58
N ALA A 252 -3.37 -25.51 -7.18
CA ALA A 252 -4.51 -25.78 -8.05
C ALA A 252 -5.65 -24.81 -7.70
N VAL A 253 -6.36 -24.33 -8.73
CA VAL A 253 -7.47 -23.38 -8.59
C VAL A 253 -8.72 -24.03 -9.16
N ASN A 254 -9.77 -24.11 -8.33
CA ASN A 254 -11.10 -24.51 -8.74
C ASN A 254 -11.98 -23.26 -8.83
N ILE A 255 -12.33 -22.91 -10.06
CA ILE A 255 -13.09 -21.73 -10.43
C ILE A 255 -14.57 -22.06 -10.34
#